data_AF-A0A8B9NT01-F1
#
_entry.id   AF-A0A8B9NT01-F1
#
_cell.length_a   1.000
_cell.length_b   1.000
_cell.length_c   1.000
_cell.angle_alpha   90.00
_cell.angle_beta   90.00
_cell.angle_gamma   90.00
#
_symmetry.space_group_name_H-M   'P 1'
#
loop_
_entity.id
_entity.type
_entity.pdbx_description
1 polymer ?
#
loop_
_entity_poly.entity_id
_entity_poly.type
_entity_poly.pdbx_seq_one_letter_code
_entity_poly.pdbx_strand_id
1 'polypeptide(L)'
;MLAAVLLPFLCCLSSAAAGKLLVIPMEGSHWLSMKAVLAELSRRGHEIIVIAPESRMLIDSSAMYMLKMYPVPFKKEELQELMHSFALDTFSEKPFLFRFLNTWENFRKSSAIFKATCESLLYNKEVMKYIEESKFDAILTDPLTPCGQIIALHFSIPTVFFLRGVPCAIDVHAAQSPDPPSYVPRVFSLYTDHMTFPQRVKNLLIKSFLCNFAYLPFEHLASDFLHRPITMKELLSHGSIWLKRMDFVFEYPMPVMPNIVFIGGINCGQRKPLSQKCSSGFFPRALLLHYYFFLCNEFASSLGHFQSKNQHKCHVLWTFRLRIAVSVYRHISEFFAPVMTM
;
A
#
# COMPACT_ATOMS: atom_id res chain seq x y z
N MET A 1 -1.23 51.47 5.87
CA MET A 1 -2.32 50.86 5.07
C MET A 1 -1.96 49.47 4.54
N LEU A 2 -0.72 49.18 4.12
CA LEU A 2 -0.31 47.83 3.68
C LEU A 2 -0.43 46.72 4.75
N ALA A 3 -0.12 47.02 6.03
CA ALA A 3 -0.24 46.05 7.12
C ALA A 3 -1.69 45.64 7.44
N ALA A 4 -2.65 46.55 7.22
CA ALA A 4 -4.08 46.30 7.45
C ALA A 4 -4.73 45.46 6.33
N VAL A 5 -4.12 45.41 5.13
CA VAL A 5 -4.55 44.58 4.00
C VAL A 5 -3.91 43.18 4.05
N LEU A 6 -2.73 43.06 4.67
CA LEU A 6 -2.05 41.77 4.86
C LEU A 6 -2.68 40.90 5.96
N LEU A 7 -3.25 41.48 7.02
CA LEU A 7 -3.87 40.73 8.11
C LEU A 7 -5.06 39.85 7.66
N PRO A 8 -6.01 40.35 6.84
CA PRO A 8 -7.08 39.52 6.28
C PRO A 8 -6.55 38.42 5.35
N PHE A 9 -5.51 38.70 4.56
CA PHE A 9 -4.86 37.72 3.68
C PHE A 9 -4.15 36.60 4.46
N LEU A 10 -3.59 36.92 5.64
CA LEU A 10 -3.05 35.95 6.59
C LEU A 10 -4.13 35.16 7.33
N CYS A 11 -5.33 35.71 7.52
CA CYS A 11 -6.48 34.96 8.03
C CYS A 11 -7.16 34.08 6.95
N CYS A 12 -6.98 34.39 5.67
CA CYS A 12 -7.40 33.56 4.53
C CYS A 12 -6.37 32.47 4.15
N LEU A 13 -5.18 32.46 4.75
CA LEU A 13 -4.38 31.24 4.90
C LEU A 13 -5.11 30.37 5.91
N SER A 14 -6.21 29.76 5.46
CA SER A 14 -7.02 28.86 6.26
C SER A 14 -6.11 27.91 7.02
N SER A 15 -6.33 27.81 8.33
CA SER A 15 -6.02 26.55 9.02
C SER A 15 -6.69 25.48 8.17
N ALA A 16 -5.92 24.68 7.44
CA ALA A 16 -6.48 23.62 6.60
C ALA A 16 -7.44 22.85 7.50
N ALA A 17 -8.74 22.89 7.17
CA ALA A 17 -9.75 22.27 8.00
C ALA A 17 -9.39 20.77 8.07
N ALA A 18 -9.26 20.27 9.28
CA ALA A 18 -8.97 18.87 9.48
C ALA A 18 -10.20 18.05 9.07
N GLY A 19 -10.09 17.34 7.95
CA GLY A 19 -11.15 16.46 7.46
C GLY A 19 -11.28 15.15 8.25
N LYS A 20 -12.45 14.52 8.14
CA LYS A 20 -12.82 13.23 8.70
C LYS A 20 -12.54 12.12 7.70
N LEU A 21 -11.58 11.27 8.03
CA LEU A 21 -11.04 10.24 7.15
C LEU A 21 -11.50 8.85 7.58
N LEU A 22 -12.10 8.12 6.63
CA LEU A 22 -12.35 6.69 6.78
C LEU A 22 -11.15 5.91 6.28
N VAL A 23 -10.64 4.98 7.08
CA VAL A 23 -9.52 4.12 6.74
C VAL A 23 -10.00 2.68 6.66
N ILE A 24 -9.84 2.08 5.48
CA ILE A 24 -10.10 0.65 5.23
C ILE A 24 -8.76 0.03 4.84
N PRO A 25 -7.99 -0.47 5.82
CA PRO A 25 -6.62 -0.90 5.61
C PRO A 25 -6.54 -2.34 5.12
N MET A 26 -5.35 -2.72 4.64
CA MET A 26 -4.92 -4.12 4.60
C MET A 26 -3.94 -4.40 5.74
N GLU A 27 -4.12 -5.55 6.39
CA GLU A 27 -3.24 -6.10 7.43
C GLU A 27 -1.79 -6.36 6.95
N GLY A 28 -0.92 -6.70 7.91
CA GLY A 28 0.48 -7.03 7.63
C GLY A 28 1.36 -5.80 7.36
N SER A 29 2.31 -5.91 6.44
CA SER A 29 3.28 -4.85 6.12
C SER A 29 2.63 -3.60 5.52
N HIS A 30 1.44 -3.74 4.94
CA HIS A 30 0.63 -2.65 4.39
C HIS A 30 0.16 -1.73 5.52
N TRP A 31 -0.44 -2.30 6.56
CA TRP A 31 -0.83 -1.59 7.78
C TRP A 31 0.35 -0.92 8.49
N LEU A 32 1.48 -1.64 8.64
CA LEU A 32 2.67 -1.08 9.30
C LEU A 32 3.15 0.22 8.63
N SER A 33 3.10 0.27 7.29
CA SER A 33 3.45 1.47 6.54
C SER A 33 2.38 2.55 6.66
N MET A 34 1.10 2.16 6.66
CA MET A 34 -0.03 3.10 6.75
C MET A 34 -0.04 3.83 8.09
N LYS A 35 0.33 3.16 9.20
CA LYS A 35 0.40 3.78 10.54
C LYS A 35 1.24 5.06 10.57
N ALA A 36 2.35 5.11 9.83
CA ALA A 36 3.19 6.31 9.78
C ALA A 36 2.45 7.51 9.15
N VAL A 37 1.63 7.25 8.12
CA VAL A 37 0.79 8.27 7.49
C VAL A 37 -0.34 8.69 8.42
N LEU A 38 -1.02 7.73 9.07
CA LEU A 38 -2.08 8.03 10.03
C LEU A 38 -1.59 8.87 11.21
N ALA A 39 -0.38 8.62 11.71
CA ALA A 39 0.22 9.41 12.77
C ALA A 39 0.38 10.89 12.37
N GLU A 40 0.83 11.14 11.14
CA GLU A 40 1.00 12.50 10.64
C GLU A 40 -0.34 13.19 10.36
N LEU A 41 -1.33 12.45 9.82
CA LEU A 41 -2.69 12.98 9.61
C LEU A 41 -3.36 13.31 10.95
N SER A 42 -3.25 12.44 11.95
CA SER A 42 -3.76 12.66 13.29
C SER A 42 -3.11 13.89 13.94
N ARG A 43 -1.77 14.06 13.80
CA ARG A 43 -1.04 15.24 14.27
C ARG A 43 -1.50 16.55 13.61
N ARG A 44 -2.02 16.47 12.38
CA ARG A 44 -2.61 17.61 11.64
C ARG A 44 -4.08 17.86 12.00
N GLY A 45 -4.63 17.09 12.94
CA GLY A 45 -5.97 17.28 13.49
C GLY A 45 -7.06 16.45 12.81
N HIS A 46 -6.73 15.63 11.79
CA HIS A 46 -7.73 14.82 11.09
C HIS A 46 -8.42 13.84 12.05
N GLU A 47 -9.76 13.77 11.94
CA GLU A 47 -10.53 12.75 12.65
C GLU A 47 -10.43 11.43 11.86
N ILE A 48 -9.74 10.43 12.41
CA ILE A 48 -9.45 9.19 11.70
C ILE A 48 -10.28 8.05 12.29
N ILE A 49 -11.03 7.36 11.44
CA ILE A 49 -11.79 6.17 11.80
C ILE A 49 -11.21 4.99 11.01
N VAL A 50 -10.69 3.99 11.71
CA VAL A 50 -10.21 2.74 11.11
C VAL A 50 -11.29 1.68 11.25
N ILE A 51 -11.69 1.07 10.14
CA ILE A 51 -12.58 -0.10 10.14
C ILE A 51 -11.75 -1.35 9.90
N ALA A 52 -11.81 -2.32 10.80
CA ALA A 52 -11.03 -3.55 10.74
C ALA A 52 -11.86 -4.77 11.16
N PRO A 53 -11.58 -5.98 10.66
CA PRO A 53 -12.25 -7.19 11.12
C PRO A 53 -11.85 -7.54 12.56
N GLU A 54 -12.70 -8.25 13.29
CA GLU A 54 -12.38 -8.76 14.63
C GLU A 54 -11.16 -9.71 14.65
N SER A 55 -10.88 -10.39 13.54
CA SER A 55 -9.73 -11.26 13.35
C SER A 55 -8.39 -10.52 13.10
N ARG A 56 -8.35 -9.19 13.33
CA ARG A 56 -7.18 -8.33 13.15
C ARG A 56 -5.89 -8.89 13.77
N MET A 57 -4.79 -8.72 13.04
CA MET A 57 -3.47 -9.19 13.45
C MET A 57 -2.63 -8.07 14.06
N LEU A 58 -2.36 -7.00 13.30
CA LEU A 58 -1.43 -5.92 13.65
C LEU A 58 -2.11 -4.56 13.85
N ILE A 59 -3.38 -4.44 13.47
CA ILE A 59 -4.19 -3.26 13.74
C ILE A 59 -4.58 -3.30 15.21
N ASP A 60 -4.09 -2.36 16.02
CA ASP A 60 -4.38 -2.28 17.46
C ASP A 60 -5.13 -1.01 17.82
N SER A 61 -5.60 -0.89 19.06
CA SER A 61 -6.14 0.38 19.56
C SER A 61 -5.05 1.45 19.64
N SER A 62 -5.37 2.68 19.28
CA SER A 62 -4.45 3.80 19.32
C SER A 62 -5.16 5.10 19.69
N ALA A 63 -4.45 6.06 20.27
CA ALA A 63 -4.97 7.41 20.46
C ALA A 63 -5.07 8.20 19.13
N MET A 64 -4.43 7.72 18.05
CA MET A 64 -4.37 8.41 16.76
C MET A 64 -5.66 8.29 15.94
N TYR A 65 -6.50 7.29 16.22
CA TYR A 65 -7.72 6.99 15.46
C TYR A 65 -8.75 6.26 16.32
N MET A 66 -10.01 6.36 15.93
CA MET A 66 -11.08 5.52 16.45
C MET A 66 -11.10 4.19 15.71
N LEU A 67 -11.11 3.08 16.43
CA LEU A 67 -11.21 1.74 15.84
C LEU A 67 -12.64 1.24 15.89
N LYS A 68 -13.19 0.84 14.75
CA LYS A 68 -14.47 0.13 14.62
C LYS A 68 -14.24 -1.26 14.06
N MET A 69 -14.88 -2.24 14.71
CA MET A 69 -14.70 -3.65 14.37
C MET A 69 -15.98 -4.24 13.80
N TYR A 70 -15.81 -5.28 12.97
CA TYR A 70 -16.92 -6.07 12.44
C TYR A 70 -16.57 -7.57 12.43
N PRO A 71 -17.57 -8.44 12.62
CA PRO A 71 -17.37 -9.88 12.66
C PRO A 71 -17.03 -10.45 11.28
N VAL A 72 -16.26 -11.53 11.26
CA VAL A 72 -15.90 -12.29 10.05
C VAL A 72 -16.03 -13.79 10.31
N PRO A 73 -16.22 -14.63 9.27
CA PRO A 73 -16.54 -16.06 9.44
C PRO A 73 -15.33 -16.95 9.76
N PHE A 74 -14.20 -16.38 10.16
CA PHE A 74 -12.95 -17.08 10.45
C PHE A 74 -12.23 -16.45 11.64
N LYS A 75 -11.42 -17.23 12.33
CA LYS A 75 -10.68 -16.76 13.51
C LYS A 75 -9.36 -16.10 13.13
N LYS A 76 -8.81 -15.33 14.07
CA LYS A 76 -7.49 -14.69 13.94
C LYS A 76 -6.38 -15.71 13.68
N GLU A 77 -6.45 -16.86 14.34
CA GLU A 77 -5.44 -17.92 14.26
C GLU A 77 -5.36 -18.48 12.82
N GLU A 78 -6.50 -18.63 12.14
CA GLU A 78 -6.54 -19.11 10.75
C GLU A 78 -5.83 -18.14 9.78
N LEU A 79 -6.04 -16.82 9.99
CA LEU A 79 -5.35 -15.79 9.21
C LEU A 79 -3.83 -15.79 9.50
N GLN A 80 -3.45 -15.97 10.77
CA GLN A 80 -2.04 -16.05 11.18
C GLN A 80 -1.34 -17.28 10.59
N GLU A 81 -1.98 -18.45 10.63
CA GLU A 81 -1.47 -19.68 10.03
C GLU A 81 -1.28 -19.54 8.52
N LEU A 82 -2.24 -18.93 7.82
CA LEU A 82 -2.12 -18.65 6.40
C LEU A 82 -0.91 -17.76 6.09
N MET A 83 -0.74 -16.67 6.84
CA MET A 83 0.39 -15.75 6.67
C MET A 83 1.73 -16.44 6.96
N HIS A 84 1.77 -17.28 7.98
CA HIS A 84 2.96 -18.05 8.34
C HIS A 84 3.30 -19.09 7.26
N SER A 85 2.30 -19.83 6.75
CA SER A 85 2.45 -20.77 5.64
C SER A 85 2.99 -20.09 4.39
N PHE A 86 2.43 -18.92 4.04
CA PHE A 86 2.89 -18.13 2.91
C PHE A 86 4.37 -17.73 3.03
N ALA A 87 4.79 -17.29 4.22
CA ALA A 87 6.18 -16.95 4.49
C ALA A 87 7.11 -18.15 4.33
N LEU A 88 6.77 -19.30 4.95
CA LEU A 88 7.57 -20.52 4.87
C LEU A 88 7.72 -21.04 3.43
N ASP A 89 6.65 -21.01 2.64
CA ASP A 89 6.67 -21.47 1.25
C ASP A 89 7.47 -20.52 0.34
N THR A 90 7.38 -19.20 0.59
CA THR A 90 8.12 -18.18 -0.19
C THR A 90 9.63 -18.35 -0.06
N PHE A 91 10.13 -18.67 1.14
CA PHE A 91 11.55 -18.88 1.41
C PHE A 91 11.98 -20.35 1.33
N SER A 92 11.10 -21.23 0.84
CA SER A 92 11.40 -22.65 0.74
C SER A 92 12.45 -22.93 -0.34
N GLU A 93 13.39 -23.83 -0.05
CA GLU A 93 14.36 -24.36 -1.02
C GLU A 93 13.80 -25.54 -1.85
N LYS A 94 12.50 -25.82 -1.74
CA LYS A 94 11.83 -26.89 -2.48
C LYS A 94 11.92 -26.72 -4.01
N PRO A 95 11.78 -27.82 -4.78
CA PRO A 95 11.76 -27.74 -6.24
C PRO A 95 10.73 -26.74 -6.79
N PHE A 96 11.02 -26.14 -7.94
CA PHE A 96 10.19 -25.09 -8.55
C PHE A 96 8.70 -25.47 -8.65
N LEU A 97 8.38 -26.66 -9.16
CA LEU A 97 6.99 -27.11 -9.31
C LEU A 97 6.25 -27.17 -7.97
N PHE A 98 6.92 -27.67 -6.93
CA PHE A 98 6.33 -27.75 -5.59
C PHE A 98 6.08 -26.33 -5.02
N ARG A 99 7.05 -25.43 -5.16
CA ARG A 99 6.88 -24.02 -4.75
C ARG A 99 5.77 -23.33 -5.51
N PHE A 100 5.67 -23.57 -6.81
CA PHE A 100 4.62 -23.00 -7.65
C PHE A 100 3.24 -23.47 -7.21
N LEU A 101 3.05 -24.77 -7.00
CA LEU A 101 1.78 -25.34 -6.54
C LEU A 101 1.40 -24.81 -5.14
N ASN A 102 2.34 -24.77 -4.20
CA ASN A 102 2.10 -24.23 -2.86
C ASN A 102 1.77 -22.73 -2.90
N THR A 103 2.51 -21.96 -3.68
CA THR A 103 2.26 -20.51 -3.85
C THR A 103 0.87 -20.27 -4.42
N TRP A 104 0.46 -21.08 -5.42
CA TRP A 104 -0.86 -21.01 -6.01
C TRP A 104 -1.97 -21.34 -5.00
N GLU A 105 -1.81 -22.41 -4.23
CA GLU A 105 -2.78 -22.80 -3.21
C GLU A 105 -2.90 -21.74 -2.11
N ASN A 106 -1.77 -21.20 -1.63
CA ASN A 106 -1.79 -20.11 -0.66
C ASN A 106 -2.45 -18.85 -1.23
N PHE A 107 -2.15 -18.49 -2.48
CA PHE A 107 -2.79 -17.36 -3.16
C PHE A 107 -4.31 -17.54 -3.22
N ARG A 108 -4.80 -18.74 -3.57
CA ARG A 108 -6.23 -19.07 -3.59
C ARG A 108 -6.87 -18.91 -2.21
N LYS A 109 -6.23 -19.45 -1.16
CA LYS A 109 -6.71 -19.34 0.23
C LYS A 109 -6.74 -17.89 0.71
N SER A 110 -5.67 -17.12 0.46
CA SER A 110 -5.60 -15.70 0.79
C SER A 110 -6.68 -14.90 0.07
N SER A 111 -6.87 -15.13 -1.23
CA SER A 111 -7.93 -14.48 -2.00
C SER A 111 -9.32 -14.78 -1.44
N ALA A 112 -9.59 -16.03 -1.02
CA ALA A 112 -10.85 -16.40 -0.41
C ALA A 112 -11.09 -15.69 0.93
N ILE A 113 -10.08 -15.65 1.80
CA ILE A 113 -10.16 -14.95 3.09
C ILE A 113 -10.34 -13.44 2.89
N PHE A 114 -9.58 -12.81 1.98
CA PHE A 114 -9.74 -11.39 1.68
C PHE A 114 -11.12 -11.07 1.09
N LYS A 115 -11.65 -11.91 0.20
CA LYS A 115 -13.02 -11.78 -0.29
C LYS A 115 -14.03 -11.89 0.85
N ALA A 116 -13.92 -12.91 1.71
CA ALA A 116 -14.82 -13.10 2.84
C ALA A 116 -14.78 -11.90 3.81
N THR A 117 -13.58 -11.38 4.08
CA THR A 117 -13.38 -10.16 4.89
C THR A 117 -14.11 -8.95 4.29
N CYS A 118 -14.04 -8.82 2.97
CA CYS A 118 -14.69 -7.77 2.19
C CYS A 118 -16.22 -7.90 2.25
N GLU A 119 -16.71 -9.09 1.99
CA GLU A 119 -18.13 -9.43 1.97
C GLU A 119 -18.77 -9.21 3.34
N SER A 120 -18.11 -9.65 4.41
CA SER A 120 -18.57 -9.39 5.78
C SER A 120 -18.66 -7.89 6.10
N LEU A 121 -17.75 -7.06 5.56
CA LEU A 121 -17.84 -5.61 5.74
C LEU A 121 -19.00 -5.01 4.95
N LEU A 122 -19.09 -5.32 3.66
CA LEU A 122 -20.10 -4.76 2.75
C LEU A 122 -21.53 -5.08 3.18
N TYR A 123 -21.76 -6.28 3.71
CA TYR A 123 -23.09 -6.71 4.17
C TYR A 123 -23.33 -6.47 5.68
N ASN A 124 -22.38 -5.84 6.40
CA ASN A 124 -22.61 -5.43 7.78
C ASN A 124 -23.46 -4.14 7.82
N LYS A 125 -24.76 -4.31 8.11
CA LYS A 125 -25.73 -3.20 8.14
C LYS A 125 -25.37 -2.10 9.14
N GLU A 126 -24.82 -2.45 10.30
CA GLU A 126 -24.45 -1.48 11.34
C GLU A 126 -23.29 -0.59 10.88
N VAL A 127 -22.24 -1.21 10.35
CA VAL A 127 -21.07 -0.48 9.85
C VAL A 127 -21.41 0.35 8.61
N MET A 128 -22.16 -0.21 7.66
CA MET A 128 -22.56 0.52 6.46
C MET A 128 -23.45 1.73 6.77
N LYS A 129 -24.41 1.57 7.70
CA LYS A 129 -25.23 2.69 8.19
C LYS A 129 -24.37 3.74 8.88
N TYR A 130 -23.42 3.32 9.72
CA TYR A 130 -22.50 4.25 10.36
C TYR A 130 -21.66 5.04 9.34
N ILE A 131 -21.17 4.39 8.27
CA ILE A 131 -20.41 5.07 7.21
C ILE A 131 -21.27 6.13 6.52
N GLU A 132 -22.52 5.81 6.19
CA GLU A 132 -23.47 6.72 5.55
C GLU A 132 -23.79 7.95 6.40
N GLU A 133 -24.03 7.74 7.69
CA GLU A 133 -24.38 8.79 8.66
C GLU A 133 -23.18 9.65 9.06
N SER A 134 -21.97 9.09 9.01
CA SER A 134 -20.75 9.76 9.48
C SER A 134 -20.23 10.85 8.56
N LYS A 135 -20.66 10.88 7.29
CA LYS A 135 -20.25 11.87 6.26
C LYS A 135 -18.73 12.08 6.21
N PHE A 136 -18.03 11.06 5.77
CA PHE A 136 -16.58 11.10 5.59
C PHE A 136 -16.17 11.97 4.39
N ASP A 137 -15.09 12.73 4.56
CA ASP A 137 -14.54 13.60 3.51
C ASP A 137 -13.68 12.83 2.51
N ALA A 138 -13.02 11.74 2.95
CA ALA A 138 -12.33 10.82 2.05
C ALA A 138 -12.19 9.41 2.64
N ILE A 139 -11.88 8.44 1.78
CA ILE A 139 -11.44 7.09 2.16
C ILE A 139 -9.95 6.92 1.85
N LEU A 140 -9.16 6.50 2.84
CA LEU A 140 -7.79 6.00 2.65
C LEU A 140 -7.81 4.48 2.66
N THR A 141 -7.46 3.85 1.53
CA THR A 141 -7.55 2.39 1.40
C THR A 141 -6.42 1.80 0.56
N ASP A 142 -6.11 0.52 0.78
CA ASP A 142 -5.20 -0.23 -0.07
C ASP A 142 -5.98 -0.96 -1.18
N PRO A 143 -5.77 -0.62 -2.47
CA PRO A 143 -6.55 -1.16 -3.59
C PRO A 143 -6.26 -2.64 -3.89
N LEU A 144 -5.30 -3.28 -3.21
CA LEU A 144 -5.08 -4.73 -3.37
C LEU A 144 -6.28 -5.54 -2.86
N THR A 145 -7.04 -5.01 -1.90
CA THR A 145 -8.37 -5.50 -1.51
C THR A 145 -9.40 -4.38 -1.73
N PRO A 146 -10.21 -4.43 -2.79
CA PRO A 146 -11.01 -3.27 -3.24
C PRO A 146 -12.23 -2.94 -2.39
N CYS A 147 -12.33 -3.42 -1.14
CA CYS A 147 -13.47 -3.20 -0.26
C CYS A 147 -13.72 -1.73 0.01
N GLY A 148 -12.63 -0.99 0.30
CA GLY A 148 -12.71 0.45 0.47
C GLY A 148 -13.18 1.17 -0.80
N GLN A 149 -12.78 0.67 -1.98
CA GLN A 149 -13.21 1.26 -3.24
C GLN A 149 -14.68 0.98 -3.56
N ILE A 150 -15.20 -0.20 -3.22
CA ILE A 150 -16.62 -0.53 -3.38
C ILE A 150 -17.46 0.40 -2.50
N ILE A 151 -17.07 0.58 -1.25
CA ILE A 151 -17.72 1.49 -0.29
C ILE A 151 -17.65 2.93 -0.77
N ALA A 152 -16.47 3.38 -1.22
CA ALA A 152 -16.27 4.72 -1.77
C ALA A 152 -17.22 4.99 -2.93
N LEU A 153 -17.33 4.06 -3.88
CA LEU A 153 -18.19 4.21 -5.04
C LEU A 153 -19.68 4.18 -4.66
N HIS A 154 -20.06 3.34 -3.70
CA HIS A 154 -21.44 3.25 -3.20
C HIS A 154 -21.90 4.55 -2.53
N PHE A 155 -21.05 5.17 -1.70
CA PHE A 155 -21.37 6.40 -0.98
C PHE A 155 -20.88 7.68 -1.67
N SER A 156 -20.26 7.57 -2.85
CA SER A 156 -19.65 8.68 -3.59
C SER A 156 -18.61 9.46 -2.78
N ILE A 157 -17.77 8.75 -2.01
CA ILE A 157 -16.70 9.35 -1.20
C ILE A 157 -15.38 9.38 -1.99
N PRO A 158 -14.65 10.51 -2.05
CA PRO A 158 -13.34 10.59 -2.69
C PRO A 158 -12.35 9.56 -2.11
N THR A 159 -11.56 8.92 -2.97
CA THR A 159 -10.63 7.86 -2.53
C THR A 159 -9.17 8.26 -2.72
N VAL A 160 -8.39 8.04 -1.65
CA VAL A 160 -6.94 8.09 -1.63
C VAL A 160 -6.42 6.66 -1.53
N PHE A 161 -5.76 6.18 -2.58
CA PHE A 161 -5.15 4.87 -2.57
C PHE A 161 -3.78 4.91 -1.91
N PHE A 162 -3.49 3.93 -1.07
CA PHE A 162 -2.19 3.73 -0.44
C PHE A 162 -1.65 2.37 -0.84
N LEU A 163 -0.67 2.34 -1.75
CA LEU A 163 -0.23 1.10 -2.40
C LEU A 163 1.25 1.13 -2.76
N ARG A 164 1.87 -0.04 -2.92
CA ARG A 164 3.14 -0.13 -3.66
C ARG A 164 2.85 -0.26 -5.16
N GLY A 165 2.00 -1.20 -5.53
CA GLY A 165 1.47 -1.39 -6.86
C GLY A 165 0.40 -2.47 -6.84
N VAL A 166 -0.37 -2.56 -7.91
CA VAL A 166 -1.33 -3.65 -8.12
C VAL A 166 -0.74 -4.57 -9.20
N PRO A 167 -0.76 -5.91 -9.01
CA PRO A 167 -0.43 -6.85 -10.07
C PRO A 167 -1.05 -6.47 -11.40
N CYS A 168 -0.37 -6.82 -12.50
CA CYS A 168 -0.88 -6.63 -13.85
C CYS A 168 -1.01 -5.19 -14.32
N ALA A 169 -0.42 -4.24 -13.58
CA ALA A 169 -0.48 -2.82 -13.89
C ALA A 169 -1.93 -2.29 -13.94
N ILE A 170 -2.85 -2.92 -13.18
CA ILE A 170 -4.25 -2.48 -13.08
C ILE A 170 -4.29 -1.06 -12.54
N ASP A 171 -3.49 -0.76 -11.53
CA ASP A 171 -3.31 0.59 -10.97
C ASP A 171 -2.82 1.60 -12.01
N VAL A 172 -1.87 1.21 -12.86
CA VAL A 172 -1.38 2.07 -13.96
C VAL A 172 -2.50 2.37 -14.95
N HIS A 173 -3.28 1.35 -15.35
CA HIS A 173 -4.37 1.53 -16.32
C HIS A 173 -5.58 2.24 -15.71
N ALA A 174 -5.90 1.98 -14.44
CA ALA A 174 -6.97 2.64 -13.71
C ALA A 174 -6.65 4.12 -13.49
N ALA A 175 -5.40 4.44 -13.18
CA ALA A 175 -4.90 5.81 -13.14
C ALA A 175 -4.75 6.46 -14.53
N GLN A 176 -5.06 5.74 -15.62
CA GLN A 176 -4.90 6.21 -17.01
C GLN A 176 -3.45 6.60 -17.38
N SER A 177 -2.46 6.03 -16.68
CA SER A 177 -1.04 6.24 -16.96
C SER A 177 -0.59 5.41 -18.18
N PRO A 178 0.32 5.93 -19.03
CA PRO A 178 0.92 5.13 -20.09
C PRO A 178 1.71 3.93 -19.54
N ASP A 179 1.54 2.75 -20.14
CA ASP A 179 2.14 1.48 -19.70
C ASP A 179 2.99 0.83 -20.82
N PRO A 180 4.18 1.38 -21.15
CA PRO A 180 5.01 0.92 -22.26
C PRO A 180 5.86 -0.31 -21.90
N PRO A 181 5.52 -1.53 -22.39
CA PRO A 181 6.24 -2.76 -22.05
C PRO A 181 7.63 -2.84 -22.68
N SER A 182 7.98 -1.90 -23.56
CA SER A 182 9.25 -1.87 -24.27
C SER A 182 10.41 -1.48 -23.34
N TYR A 183 10.18 -0.64 -22.34
CA TYR A 183 11.21 -0.19 -21.39
C TYR A 183 10.77 -0.23 -19.93
N VAL A 184 9.49 -0.45 -19.63
CA VAL A 184 9.02 -0.70 -18.25
C VAL A 184 9.01 -2.22 -18.01
N PRO A 185 9.93 -2.77 -17.19
CA PRO A 185 9.96 -4.19 -16.91
C PRO A 185 8.76 -4.61 -16.05
N ARG A 186 8.17 -5.77 -16.35
CA ARG A 186 7.09 -6.34 -15.55
C ARG A 186 7.62 -6.88 -14.25
N VAL A 187 6.82 -6.72 -13.20
CA VAL A 187 7.05 -7.38 -11.90
C VAL A 187 7.23 -8.88 -12.15
N PHE A 188 8.22 -9.49 -11.49
CA PHE A 188 8.66 -10.89 -11.65
C PHE A 188 9.39 -11.26 -12.95
N SER A 189 9.55 -10.34 -13.92
CA SER A 189 10.36 -10.62 -15.12
C SER A 189 11.88 -10.70 -14.82
N LEU A 190 12.31 -10.11 -13.71
CA LEU A 190 13.72 -9.87 -13.35
C LEU A 190 14.50 -9.05 -14.39
N TYR A 191 13.79 -8.37 -15.29
CA TYR A 191 14.39 -7.50 -16.30
C TYR A 191 14.64 -6.09 -15.76
N THR A 192 15.50 -5.37 -16.47
CA THR A 192 15.77 -3.95 -16.27
C THR A 192 15.04 -3.12 -17.33
N ASP A 193 15.18 -1.80 -17.27
CA ASP A 193 14.76 -0.88 -18.35
C ASP A 193 15.53 -1.08 -19.67
N HIS A 194 16.69 -1.73 -19.61
CA HIS A 194 17.49 -2.13 -20.76
C HIS A 194 17.20 -3.59 -21.16
N MET A 195 16.15 -3.78 -21.96
CA MET A 195 15.77 -5.08 -22.53
C MET A 195 16.18 -5.26 -23.99
N THR A 196 16.67 -6.45 -24.33
CA THR A 196 16.82 -6.92 -25.73
C THR A 196 15.47 -7.18 -26.37
N PHE A 197 15.40 -7.30 -27.70
CA PHE A 197 14.14 -7.55 -28.40
C PHE A 197 13.39 -8.79 -27.88
N PRO A 198 14.02 -9.97 -27.70
CA PRO A 198 13.33 -11.13 -27.13
C PRO A 198 12.84 -10.91 -25.68
N GLN A 199 13.60 -10.18 -24.86
CA GLN A 199 13.17 -9.82 -23.51
C GLN A 199 11.94 -8.91 -23.54
N ARG A 200 11.87 -7.94 -24.46
CA ARG A 200 10.68 -7.08 -24.65
C ARG A 200 9.45 -7.88 -25.07
N VAL A 201 9.60 -8.83 -25.99
CA VAL A 201 8.51 -9.73 -26.40
C VAL A 201 8.03 -10.55 -25.20
N LYS A 202 8.95 -11.15 -24.43
CA LYS A 202 8.57 -11.88 -23.21
C LYS A 202 7.94 -10.99 -22.14
N ASN A 203 8.44 -9.76 -21.98
CA ASN A 203 7.89 -8.77 -21.06
C ASN A 203 6.45 -8.38 -21.42
N LEU A 204 6.14 -8.28 -22.71
CA LEU A 204 4.77 -8.10 -23.20
C LEU A 204 3.88 -9.31 -22.89
N LEU A 205 4.37 -10.53 -23.10
CA LEU A 205 3.57 -11.76 -22.86
C LEU A 205 3.25 -11.99 -21.38
N ILE A 206 4.17 -11.65 -20.47
CA ILE A 206 3.95 -11.74 -19.01
C ILE A 206 2.71 -10.95 -18.58
N LYS A 207 2.41 -9.82 -19.24
CA LYS A 207 1.23 -9.00 -18.97
C LYS A 207 -0.09 -9.75 -19.21
N SER A 208 -0.16 -10.63 -20.21
CA SER A 208 -1.44 -11.17 -20.69
C SER A 208 -1.89 -12.44 -19.97
N PHE A 209 -0.97 -13.25 -19.42
CA PHE A 209 -1.31 -14.61 -18.98
C PHE A 209 -1.72 -14.73 -17.50
N LEU A 210 -1.34 -13.78 -16.65
CA LEU A 210 -1.44 -13.91 -15.18
C LEU A 210 -2.62 -13.17 -14.53
N CYS A 211 -3.37 -12.36 -15.29
CA CYS A 211 -4.04 -11.20 -14.71
C CYS A 211 -5.54 -11.31 -14.50
N ASN A 212 -6.24 -12.12 -15.30
CA ASN A 212 -7.70 -12.13 -15.29
C ASN A 212 -8.30 -12.93 -14.12
N PHE A 213 -7.58 -13.92 -13.57
CA PHE A 213 -8.15 -14.82 -12.56
C PHE A 213 -8.04 -14.31 -11.13
N ALA A 214 -7.06 -13.46 -10.84
CA ALA A 214 -6.74 -13.01 -9.48
C ALA A 214 -7.85 -12.15 -8.85
N TYR A 215 -8.52 -11.33 -9.67
CA TYR A 215 -9.48 -10.34 -9.19
C TYR A 215 -10.93 -10.63 -9.51
N LEU A 216 -11.19 -11.62 -10.37
CA LEU A 216 -12.55 -12.02 -10.73
C LEU A 216 -13.48 -12.22 -9.52
N PRO A 217 -13.05 -12.83 -8.39
CA PRO A 217 -13.91 -12.97 -7.22
C PRO A 217 -14.33 -11.64 -6.59
N PHE A 218 -13.49 -10.60 -6.69
CA PHE A 218 -13.81 -9.26 -6.21
C PHE A 218 -14.67 -8.49 -7.20
N GLU A 219 -14.50 -8.69 -8.52
CA GLU A 219 -15.37 -8.11 -9.55
C GLU A 219 -16.81 -8.62 -9.42
N HIS A 220 -16.99 -9.92 -9.16
CA HIS A 220 -18.30 -10.49 -8.86
C HIS A 220 -18.92 -9.88 -7.61
N LEU A 221 -18.17 -9.86 -6.50
CA LEU A 221 -18.64 -9.26 -5.24
C LEU A 221 -19.03 -7.79 -5.42
N ALA A 222 -18.20 -7.00 -6.11
CA ALA A 222 -18.48 -5.60 -6.39
C ALA A 222 -19.71 -5.43 -7.28
N SER A 223 -19.85 -6.27 -8.31
CA SER A 223 -20.98 -6.21 -9.24
C SER A 223 -22.30 -6.56 -8.57
N ASP A 224 -22.30 -7.58 -7.71
CA ASP A 224 -23.46 -8.00 -6.93
C ASP A 224 -23.86 -6.91 -5.94
N PHE A 225 -22.89 -6.34 -5.23
CA PHE A 225 -23.16 -5.30 -4.23
C PHE A 225 -23.64 -3.97 -4.87
N LEU A 226 -23.02 -3.55 -5.96
CA LEU A 226 -23.36 -2.30 -6.67
C LEU A 226 -24.53 -2.47 -7.66
N HIS A 227 -25.05 -3.70 -7.81
CA HIS A 227 -26.14 -4.05 -8.73
C HIS A 227 -25.86 -3.67 -10.19
N ARG A 228 -24.58 -3.69 -10.59
CA ARG A 228 -24.15 -3.41 -11.97
C ARG A 228 -22.83 -4.13 -12.28
N PRO A 229 -22.63 -4.66 -13.51
CA PRO A 229 -21.33 -5.20 -13.89
C PRO A 229 -20.23 -4.14 -13.75
N ILE A 230 -19.15 -4.48 -13.06
CA ILE A 230 -17.99 -3.60 -12.90
C ILE A 230 -16.69 -4.40 -12.91
N THR A 231 -15.68 -3.86 -13.60
CA THR A 231 -14.32 -4.44 -13.61
C THR A 231 -13.45 -3.80 -12.56
N MET A 232 -12.36 -4.45 -12.14
CA MET A 232 -11.38 -3.85 -11.23
C MET A 232 -10.77 -2.56 -11.78
N LYS A 233 -10.49 -2.53 -13.09
CA LYS A 233 -9.97 -1.33 -13.74
C LYS A 233 -10.95 -0.17 -13.61
N GLU A 234 -12.23 -0.42 -13.87
CA GLU A 234 -13.27 0.60 -13.75
C GLU A 234 -13.43 1.04 -12.29
N LEU A 235 -13.56 0.08 -11.38
CA LEU A 235 -13.71 0.31 -9.94
C LEU A 235 -12.59 1.20 -9.39
N LEU A 236 -11.33 0.90 -9.72
CA LEU A 236 -10.18 1.68 -9.29
C LEU A 236 -9.98 2.99 -10.08
N SER A 237 -10.63 3.18 -11.23
CA SER A 237 -10.47 4.40 -12.03
C SER A 237 -11.05 5.65 -11.35
N HIS A 238 -11.92 5.45 -10.36
CA HIS A 238 -12.51 6.50 -9.52
C HIS A 238 -11.60 6.99 -8.38
N GLY A 239 -10.33 6.55 -8.33
CA GLY A 239 -9.37 7.04 -7.33
C GLY A 239 -8.92 8.47 -7.57
N SER A 240 -9.06 9.33 -6.56
CA SER A 240 -8.65 10.73 -6.62
C SER A 240 -7.12 10.88 -6.57
N ILE A 241 -6.46 10.20 -5.62
CA ILE A 241 -5.00 10.28 -5.42
C ILE A 241 -4.40 8.89 -5.22
N TRP A 242 -3.21 8.68 -5.76
CA TRP A 242 -2.44 7.44 -5.63
C TRP A 242 -1.16 7.68 -4.85
N LEU A 243 -1.15 7.34 -3.56
CA LEU A 243 0.02 7.40 -2.70
C LEU A 243 0.87 6.12 -2.87
N LYS A 244 1.92 6.23 -3.67
CA LYS A 244 2.85 5.15 -3.99
C LYS A 244 3.91 5.00 -2.90
N ARG A 245 3.93 3.87 -2.20
CA ARG A 245 4.91 3.48 -1.15
C ARG A 245 6.30 3.13 -1.69
N MET A 246 6.73 3.80 -2.75
CA MET A 246 8.04 3.62 -3.39
C MET A 246 8.64 5.00 -3.68
N ASP A 247 9.95 5.05 -3.81
CA ASP A 247 10.66 6.26 -4.21
C ASP A 247 11.07 6.10 -5.68
N PHE A 248 10.87 7.15 -6.48
CA PHE A 248 11.22 7.12 -7.91
C PHE A 248 12.72 6.88 -8.15
N VAL A 249 13.59 7.14 -7.16
CA VAL A 249 15.03 6.87 -7.25
C VAL A 249 15.35 5.37 -7.29
N PHE A 250 14.50 4.51 -6.73
CA PHE A 250 14.73 3.06 -6.68
C PHE A 250 13.98 2.28 -7.76
N GLU A 251 13.27 2.97 -8.64
CA GLU A 251 12.32 2.39 -9.57
C GLU A 251 12.72 2.78 -11.01
N TYR A 252 12.44 1.90 -11.97
CA TYR A 252 12.78 2.20 -13.36
C TYR A 252 11.93 3.36 -13.89
N PRO A 253 12.44 4.17 -14.84
CA PRO A 253 11.69 5.25 -15.45
C PRO A 253 10.36 4.74 -16.02
N MET A 254 9.25 5.28 -15.52
CA MET A 254 7.90 4.96 -15.99
C MET A 254 7.04 6.22 -16.06
N PRO A 255 6.13 6.33 -17.04
CA PRO A 255 5.16 7.40 -17.08
C PRO A 255 4.20 7.35 -15.88
N VAL A 256 3.86 8.52 -15.34
CA VAL A 256 2.92 8.66 -14.21
C VAL A 256 1.98 9.83 -14.43
N MET A 257 0.77 9.73 -13.90
CA MET A 257 -0.20 10.83 -13.92
C MET A 257 0.02 11.81 -12.75
N PRO A 258 -0.43 13.08 -12.86
CA PRO A 258 -0.21 14.11 -11.84
C PRO A 258 -0.81 13.79 -10.46
N ASN A 259 -1.83 12.93 -10.41
CA ASN A 259 -2.45 12.48 -9.17
C ASN A 259 -1.73 11.29 -8.50
N ILE A 260 -0.58 10.86 -9.04
CA ILE A 260 0.28 9.83 -8.45
C ILE A 260 1.41 10.50 -7.67
N VAL A 261 1.45 10.24 -6.36
CA VAL A 261 2.39 10.84 -5.43
C VAL A 261 3.26 9.76 -4.81
N PHE A 262 4.58 9.88 -4.99
CA PHE A 262 5.56 8.98 -4.41
C PHE A 262 5.88 9.37 -2.96
N ILE A 263 5.59 8.45 -2.04
CA ILE A 263 5.82 8.60 -0.60
C ILE A 263 6.82 7.54 -0.11
N GLY A 264 7.88 7.34 -0.89
CA GLY A 264 9.02 6.53 -0.48
C GLY A 264 9.66 7.03 0.82
N GLY A 265 10.28 6.14 1.59
CA GLY A 265 11.00 6.51 2.81
C GLY A 265 10.14 6.76 4.06
N ILE A 266 8.80 6.65 3.98
CA ILE A 266 7.89 6.80 5.15
C ILE A 266 8.17 5.82 6.30
N ASN A 267 8.80 4.68 6.00
CA ASN A 267 9.15 3.66 6.98
C ASN A 267 10.53 3.90 7.63
N CYS A 268 11.26 4.96 7.24
CA CYS A 268 12.56 5.27 7.81
C CYS A 268 12.38 5.99 9.16
N GLY A 269 12.69 5.30 10.26
CA GLY A 269 12.71 5.89 11.60
C GLY A 269 13.92 6.79 11.86
N GLN A 270 13.94 7.42 13.04
CA GLN A 270 15.10 8.19 13.50
C GLN A 270 16.37 7.31 13.60
N ARG A 271 17.50 7.88 13.19
CA ARG A 271 18.82 7.23 13.20
C ARG A 271 19.18 6.79 14.61
N LYS A 272 19.06 5.50 14.91
CA LYS A 272 19.68 4.90 16.09
C LYS A 272 21.15 4.56 15.77
N PRO A 273 22.07 4.69 16.73
CA PRO A 273 23.43 4.14 16.56
C PRO A 273 23.33 2.66 16.21
N LEU A 274 24.13 2.20 15.25
CA LEU A 274 24.26 0.76 15.00
C LEU A 274 24.79 0.14 16.29
N SER A 275 24.06 -0.83 16.86
CA SER A 275 24.61 -1.64 17.94
C SER A 275 25.86 -2.34 17.41
N GLN A 276 26.92 -2.41 18.20
CA GLN A 276 28.23 -2.95 17.75
C GLN A 276 28.18 -4.44 17.32
N LYS A 277 27.03 -5.11 17.44
CA LYS A 277 26.80 -6.47 16.95
C LYS A 277 25.95 -6.42 15.67
N CYS A 278 26.57 -6.00 14.57
CA CYS A 278 26.01 -6.23 13.24
C CYS A 278 26.52 -7.60 12.75
N SER A 279 25.72 -8.67 12.89
CA SER A 279 26.05 -9.96 12.29
C SER A 279 26.04 -9.82 10.77
N SER A 280 27.20 -10.05 10.15
CA SER A 280 27.44 -9.92 8.72
C SER A 280 26.82 -11.08 7.94
N GLY A 281 25.61 -10.88 7.41
CA GLY A 281 24.99 -11.76 6.41
C GLY A 281 25.30 -11.26 4.99
N PHE A 282 25.96 -12.08 4.18
CA PHE A 282 26.21 -11.83 2.76
C PHE A 282 24.95 -12.13 1.94
N PHE A 283 24.29 -11.11 1.38
CA PHE A 283 23.17 -11.30 0.45
C PHE A 283 23.68 -11.36 -1.01
N PRO A 284 23.42 -12.44 -1.77
CA PRO A 284 23.79 -12.50 -3.18
C PRO A 284 23.05 -11.44 -3.99
N ARG A 285 23.80 -10.83 -4.91
CA ARG A 285 23.54 -9.57 -5.61
C ARG A 285 22.38 -9.57 -6.62
N ALA A 286 21.43 -10.53 -6.58
CA ALA A 286 20.44 -10.73 -7.63
C ALA A 286 18.96 -10.87 -7.17
N LEU A 287 18.65 -10.67 -5.88
CA LEU A 287 17.26 -10.65 -5.38
C LEU A 287 16.92 -9.40 -4.52
N LEU A 288 17.77 -8.38 -4.58
CA LEU A 288 17.83 -7.29 -3.59
C LEU A 288 16.87 -6.11 -3.81
N LEU A 289 15.94 -6.15 -4.76
CA LEU A 289 15.02 -5.02 -5.03
C LEU A 289 13.54 -5.28 -4.75
N HIS A 290 13.11 -6.53 -4.55
CA HIS A 290 11.68 -6.84 -4.39
C HIS A 290 11.25 -7.29 -2.98
N TYR A 291 12.18 -7.53 -2.05
CA TYR A 291 11.86 -7.99 -0.69
C TYR A 291 12.55 -7.20 0.44
N TYR A 292 13.39 -6.21 0.13
CA TYR A 292 14.23 -5.53 1.12
C TYR A 292 13.67 -4.26 1.77
N PHE A 293 12.38 -3.96 1.61
CA PHE A 293 11.69 -2.96 2.43
C PHE A 293 11.01 -3.56 3.67
N PHE A 294 11.43 -4.78 4.06
CA PHE A 294 10.98 -5.47 5.29
C PHE A 294 11.85 -5.18 6.53
N LEU A 295 12.99 -4.50 6.41
CA LEU A 295 14.00 -4.43 7.47
C LEU A 295 14.26 -3.01 7.99
N CYS A 296 13.22 -2.33 8.47
CA CYS A 296 13.43 -1.13 9.29
C CYS A 296 12.82 -1.20 10.70
N ASN A 297 12.07 -2.26 11.07
CA ASN A 297 11.47 -2.32 12.41
C ASN A 297 11.47 -3.67 13.17
N GLU A 298 11.79 -4.84 12.58
CA GLU A 298 11.59 -6.12 13.33
C GLU A 298 12.77 -7.09 13.47
N PHE A 299 13.95 -6.84 12.90
CA PHE A 299 15.09 -7.77 13.05
C PHE A 299 16.10 -7.39 14.15
N ALA A 300 15.61 -6.88 15.29
CA ALA A 300 16.42 -6.64 16.48
C ALA A 300 16.28 -7.73 17.56
N SER A 301 15.35 -8.70 17.42
CA SER A 301 15.02 -9.64 18.49
C SER A 301 15.29 -11.13 18.21
N SER A 302 15.81 -11.52 17.05
CA SER A 302 16.05 -12.96 16.80
C SER A 302 17.31 -13.26 15.97
N LEU A 303 18.21 -14.01 16.61
CA LEU A 303 19.24 -14.93 16.09
C LEU A 303 20.60 -14.40 15.56
N GLY A 304 21.63 -14.57 16.40
CA GLY A 304 22.66 -15.62 16.26
C GLY A 304 23.56 -15.69 15.01
N HIS A 305 24.83 -15.27 15.18
CA HIS A 305 26.09 -15.75 14.56
C HIS A 305 26.21 -16.00 13.03
N PHE A 306 27.04 -15.20 12.32
CA PHE A 306 28.25 -15.59 11.54
C PHE A 306 28.89 -14.37 10.79
N GLN A 307 30.18 -14.46 10.41
CA GLN A 307 31.14 -13.35 10.14
C GLN A 307 31.52 -13.01 8.66
N SER A 308 32.04 -11.78 8.45
CA SER A 308 32.93 -11.20 7.37
C SER A 308 32.27 -10.43 6.19
N LYS A 309 32.79 -9.37 5.52
CA LYS A 309 33.78 -8.25 5.66
C LYS A 309 33.46 -7.24 4.51
N ASN A 310 33.37 -5.92 4.77
CA ASN A 310 33.82 -4.80 3.91
C ASN A 310 33.17 -3.45 4.27
N GLN A 311 33.94 -2.54 4.88
CA GLN A 311 33.49 -1.26 5.48
C GLN A 311 33.40 -0.05 4.52
N HIS A 312 33.82 -0.15 3.25
CA HIS A 312 33.90 1.03 2.36
C HIS A 312 32.61 1.41 1.62
N LYS A 313 31.59 0.54 1.56
CA LYS A 313 30.33 0.85 0.85
C LYS A 313 29.32 1.67 1.67
N CYS A 314 29.56 1.86 2.96
CA CYS A 314 28.60 2.56 3.80
C CYS A 314 28.58 4.07 3.54
N HIS A 315 29.68 4.71 3.14
CA HIS A 315 29.81 6.18 3.13
C HIS A 315 28.98 6.92 2.07
N VAL A 316 28.67 6.32 0.92
CA VAL A 316 27.96 6.99 -0.19
C VAL A 316 26.44 7.04 0.06
N LEU A 317 25.88 6.18 0.91
CA LEU A 317 24.47 6.20 1.32
C LEU A 317 24.12 7.31 2.33
N TRP A 318 25.12 8.00 2.90
CA TRP A 318 24.92 8.91 4.03
C TRP A 318 24.42 10.31 3.65
N THR A 319 24.82 10.83 2.49
CA THR A 319 24.53 12.23 2.10
C THR A 319 23.20 12.42 1.38
N PHE A 320 22.63 11.36 0.79
CA PHE A 320 21.31 11.42 0.12
C PHE A 320 20.10 11.39 1.09
N ARG A 321 20.29 10.94 2.33
CA ARG A 321 19.22 10.74 3.33
C ARG A 321 18.59 12.02 3.89
N LEU A 322 19.26 13.17 3.84
CA LEU A 322 18.80 14.37 4.55
C LEU A 322 17.75 15.22 3.78
N ARG A 323 17.71 15.13 2.45
CA ARG A 323 16.76 15.93 1.63
C ARG A 323 15.40 15.27 1.41
N ILE A 324 15.33 13.93 1.52
CA ILE A 324 14.12 13.15 1.20
C ILE A 324 13.07 13.26 2.32
N ALA A 325 13.48 13.18 3.58
CA ALA A 325 12.55 13.15 4.72
C ALA A 325 11.71 14.43 4.85
N VAL A 326 12.27 15.62 4.62
CA VAL A 326 11.53 16.89 4.77
C VAL A 326 10.58 17.15 3.59
N SER A 327 10.86 16.57 2.41
CA SER A 327 10.02 16.72 1.21
C SER A 327 8.77 15.85 1.23
N VAL A 328 8.87 14.61 1.73
CA VAL A 328 7.77 13.62 1.73
C VAL A 328 6.61 14.06 2.63
N TYR A 329 6.89 14.58 3.84
CA TYR A 329 5.84 14.99 4.78
C TYR A 329 5.17 16.33 4.44
N ARG A 330 5.85 17.20 3.66
CA ARG A 330 5.27 18.44 3.16
C ARG A 330 4.26 18.15 2.05
N HIS A 331 4.60 17.25 1.12
CA HIS A 331 3.72 16.89 0.00
C HIS A 331 2.45 16.17 0.45
N ILE A 332 2.50 15.24 1.41
CA ILE A 332 1.30 14.51 1.86
C ILE A 332 0.17 15.47 2.27
N SER A 333 0.47 16.55 3.00
CA SER A 333 -0.56 17.51 3.41
C SER A 333 -1.02 18.47 2.33
N GLU A 334 -0.15 18.83 1.38
CA GLU A 334 -0.52 19.68 0.25
C GLU A 334 -1.48 18.93 -0.70
N PHE A 335 -1.45 17.59 -0.71
CA PHE A 335 -2.32 16.74 -1.54
C PHE A 335 -3.63 16.30 -0.87
N PHE A 336 -3.67 16.16 0.46
CA PHE A 336 -4.93 15.87 1.17
C PHE A 336 -5.86 17.08 1.22
N ALA A 337 -5.33 18.32 1.27
CA ALA A 337 -6.14 19.52 1.40
C ALA A 337 -7.14 19.74 0.23
N PRO A 338 -6.78 19.55 -1.06
CA PRO A 338 -7.74 19.67 -2.17
C PRO A 338 -8.82 18.58 -2.15
N VAL A 339 -8.47 17.33 -1.79
CA VAL A 339 -9.42 16.20 -1.78
C VAL A 339 -10.49 16.39 -0.71
N MET A 340 -10.15 17.02 0.42
CA MET A 340 -11.10 17.31 1.52
C MET A 340 -11.98 18.53 1.25
N THR A 341 -11.79 19.21 0.11
CA THR A 341 -12.52 20.45 -0.26
C THR A 341 -13.36 20.30 -1.54
N MET A 342 -13.31 19.13 -2.20
CA MET A 342 -14.18 18.75 -3.32
C MET A 342 -15.36 17.95 -2.80
#